data_AF-A0A6B0ZDY1-F1
#
_entry.id   AF-A0A6B0ZDY1-F1
#
_cell.length_a   1.000
_cell.length_b   1.000
_cell.length_c   1.000
_cell.angle_alpha   90.00
_cell.angle_beta   90.00
_cell.angle_gamma   90.00
#
_symmetry.space_group_name_H-M   'P 1'
#
loop_
_entity.id
_entity.type
_entity.pdbx_description
1 polymer ?
#
loop_
_entity_poly.entity_id
_entity_poly.type
_entity_poly.pdbx_seq_one_letter_code
_entity_poly.pdbx_strand_id
1 'polypeptide(L)'
;MRVGFIGLGNVGSKLAGSLLRNGFDLVVRDLDRSAAAALEAAGAGWIDSPAEMAEDADMVITCLPSPAASAAVMEDDDGILAGLAARAGRGGDGGPPIWAEMSTTDEAEVRRLAGLVVAAGGAAVDCPVSGGCHRAATGNI
;
A
#
# COMPACT_ATOMS: atom_id res chain seq x y z
N MET A 1 -9.99 -11.24 1.62
CA MET A 1 -9.32 -10.11 0.98
C MET A 1 -8.19 -9.68 1.88
N ARG A 2 -6.96 -9.80 1.41
CA ARG A 2 -5.76 -9.39 2.12
C ARG A 2 -5.32 -8.02 1.63
N VAL A 3 -5.04 -7.12 2.58
CA VAL A 3 -4.65 -5.73 2.31
C VAL A 3 -3.23 -5.51 2.79
N GLY A 4 -2.40 -4.98 1.91
CA GLY A 4 -1.09 -4.44 2.21
C GLY A 4 -1.16 -2.94 2.46
N PHE A 5 -0.43 -2.44 3.46
CA PHE A 5 -0.34 -1.01 3.75
C PHE A 5 1.12 -0.58 3.94
N ILE A 6 1.60 0.35 3.10
CA ILE A 6 2.97 0.88 3.15
C ILE A 6 2.93 2.35 3.56
N GLY A 7 3.68 2.67 4.62
CA GLY A 7 3.76 4.01 5.19
C GLY A 7 2.89 4.14 6.44
N LEU A 8 3.49 3.98 7.61
CA LEU A 8 2.85 3.96 8.92
C LEU A 8 3.10 5.24 9.71
N GLY A 9 3.27 6.36 8.99
CA GLY A 9 3.38 7.68 9.60
C GLY A 9 2.08 8.13 10.28
N ASN A 10 2.00 9.44 10.55
CA ASN A 10 0.93 10.05 11.33
C ASN A 10 -0.49 9.75 10.82
N VAL A 11 -0.70 9.70 9.51
CA VAL A 11 -1.99 9.36 8.89
C VAL A 11 -2.08 7.87 8.61
N GLY A 12 -1.07 7.29 7.95
CA GLY A 12 -1.09 5.90 7.51
C GLY A 12 -1.32 4.88 8.62
N SER A 13 -0.64 5.00 9.76
CA SER A 13 -0.85 4.08 10.91
C SER A 13 -2.30 4.05 11.41
N LYS A 14 -2.99 5.19 11.36
CA LYS A 14 -4.39 5.31 11.78
C LYS A 14 -5.35 4.68 10.78
N LEU A 15 -5.09 4.87 9.49
CA LEU A 15 -5.86 4.25 8.40
C LEU A 15 -5.67 2.73 8.39
N ALA A 16 -4.42 2.27 8.48
CA ALA A 16 -4.09 0.85 8.65
C ALA A 16 -4.79 0.26 9.87
N GLY A 17 -4.74 0.95 11.02
CA GLY A 17 -5.45 0.55 12.22
C GLY A 17 -6.98 0.50 12.03
N SER A 18 -7.55 1.35 11.17
CA SER A 18 -8.97 1.30 10.84
C SER A 18 -9.34 0.04 10.05
N LEU A 19 -8.51 -0.36 9.08
CA LEU A 19 -8.69 -1.61 8.34
C LEU A 19 -8.68 -2.80 9.31
N LEU A 20 -7.69 -2.85 10.20
CA LEU A 20 -7.56 -3.93 11.18
C LEU A 20 -8.78 -4.01 12.12
N ARG A 21 -9.25 -2.87 12.66
CA ARG A 21 -10.45 -2.82 13.51
C ARG A 21 -11.73 -3.28 12.80
N ASN A 22 -11.77 -3.20 11.47
CA ASN A 22 -12.90 -3.66 10.65
C ASN A 22 -12.72 -5.10 10.13
N GLY A 23 -11.71 -5.84 10.63
CA GLY A 23 -11.57 -7.27 10.39
C GLY A 23 -10.92 -7.66 9.06
N PHE A 24 -10.22 -6.73 8.39
CA PHE A 24 -9.42 -7.06 7.23
C PHE A 24 -8.14 -7.82 7.63
N ASP A 25 -7.75 -8.81 6.83
CA ASP A 25 -6.43 -9.43 6.91
C ASP A 25 -5.40 -8.41 6.40
N LEU A 26 -4.59 -7.88 7.31
CA LEU A 26 -3.73 -6.73 7.08
C LEU A 26 -2.26 -7.10 7.27
N VAL A 27 -1.44 -6.84 6.25
CA VAL A 27 0.02 -6.77 6.38
C VAL A 27 0.52 -5.36 6.20
N VAL A 28 1.50 -4.96 6.99
CA VAL A 28 2.00 -3.59 7.02
C VAL A 28 3.50 -3.52 6.81
N ARG A 29 3.94 -2.38 6.27
CA ARG A 29 5.36 -2.06 6.06
C ARG A 29 5.62 -0.58 6.30
N ASP A 30 6.79 -0.30 6.88
CA ASP A 30 7.41 1.02 6.91
C ASP A 30 8.94 0.87 6.79
N LEU A 31 9.66 1.95 6.50
CA LEU A 31 11.12 1.95 6.63
C LEU A 31 11.54 1.87 8.10
N ASP A 32 10.75 2.47 9.01
CA ASP A 32 10.90 2.33 10.44
C ASP A 32 10.13 1.12 10.97
N ARG A 33 10.85 0.04 11.26
CA ARG A 33 10.27 -1.20 11.80
C ARG A 33 9.47 -0.98 13.09
N SER A 34 9.83 0.02 13.90
CA SER A 34 9.14 0.30 15.16
C SER A 34 7.74 0.87 14.95
N ALA A 35 7.47 1.49 13.80
CA ALA A 35 6.16 2.05 13.46
C ALA A 35 5.04 0.98 13.37
N ALA A 36 5.40 -0.28 13.10
CA ALA A 36 4.45 -1.39 13.02
C ALA A 36 4.08 -1.99 14.38
N ALA A 37 4.83 -1.74 15.45
CA ALA A 37 4.69 -2.47 16.72
C ALA A 37 3.27 -2.46 17.30
N ALA A 38 2.59 -1.30 17.27
CA ALA A 38 1.24 -1.18 17.78
C ALA A 38 0.20 -1.91 16.91
N LEU A 39 0.40 -1.96 15.59
CA LEU A 39 -0.49 -2.65 14.66
C LEU A 39 -0.30 -4.17 14.74
N GLU A 40 0.94 -4.63 14.88
CA GLU A 40 1.23 -6.05 15.11
C GLU A 40 0.68 -6.55 16.44
N ALA A 41 0.81 -5.75 17.51
CA ALA A 41 0.19 -6.07 18.80
C ALA A 41 -1.34 -6.14 18.71
N ALA A 42 -1.95 -5.47 17.72
CA ALA A 42 -3.37 -5.51 17.43
C ALA A 42 -3.76 -6.61 16.41
N GLY A 43 -2.79 -7.35 15.85
CA GLY A 43 -3.03 -8.49 14.96
C GLY A 43 -2.66 -8.29 13.48
N ALA A 44 -2.06 -7.16 13.09
CA ALA A 44 -1.51 -7.02 11.74
C ALA A 44 -0.25 -7.90 11.55
N GLY A 45 -0.03 -8.40 10.34
CA GLY A 45 1.24 -9.00 9.95
C GLY A 45 2.26 -7.95 9.51
N TRP A 46 3.54 -8.32 9.55
CA TRP A 46 4.63 -7.55 8.95
C TRP A 46 5.08 -8.18 7.63
N ILE A 47 5.60 -7.38 6.71
CA ILE A 47 6.16 -7.86 5.44
C ILE A 47 7.47 -7.14 5.06
N ASP A 48 8.43 -7.90 4.55
CA ASP A 48 9.83 -7.48 4.49
C ASP A 48 10.19 -6.74 3.19
N SER A 49 9.32 -6.74 2.18
CA SER A 49 9.48 -5.90 0.97
C SER A 49 8.14 -5.47 0.34
N PRO A 50 8.11 -4.37 -0.43
CA PRO A 50 6.95 -4.01 -1.24
C PRO A 50 6.62 -5.06 -2.32
N ALA A 51 7.63 -5.71 -2.91
CA ALA A 51 7.45 -6.79 -3.88
C ALA A 51 6.73 -7.99 -3.27
N GLU A 52 7.18 -8.48 -2.10
CA GLU A 52 6.53 -9.58 -1.39
C GLU A 52 5.06 -9.23 -1.05
N MET A 53 4.80 -7.98 -0.66
CA MET A 53 3.44 -7.49 -0.42
C MET A 53 2.57 -7.56 -1.68
N ALA A 54 3.09 -7.13 -2.83
CA ALA A 54 2.37 -7.15 -4.10
C ALA A 54 2.15 -8.58 -4.65
N GLU A 55 3.00 -9.55 -4.27
CA GLU A 55 2.80 -10.96 -4.62
C GLU A 55 1.63 -11.60 -3.84
N ASP A 56 1.41 -11.20 -2.59
CA ASP A 56 0.50 -11.88 -1.65
C ASP A 56 -0.83 -11.14 -1.44
N ALA A 57 -0.84 -9.80 -1.51
CA ALA A 57 -2.03 -9.00 -1.23
C ALA A 57 -2.98 -8.84 -2.44
N ASP A 58 -4.29 -8.75 -2.16
CA ASP A 58 -5.30 -8.40 -3.16
C ASP A 58 -5.31 -6.89 -3.45
N MET A 59 -4.89 -6.08 -2.48
CA MET A 59 -4.77 -4.63 -2.57
C MET A 59 -3.54 -4.15 -1.80
N VAL A 60 -2.78 -3.22 -2.36
CA VAL A 60 -1.66 -2.52 -1.71
C VAL A 60 -1.96 -1.02 -1.65
N ILE A 61 -1.94 -0.46 -0.45
CA ILE A 61 -2.18 0.96 -0.19
C ILE A 61 -0.85 1.64 0.15
N THR A 62 -0.53 2.75 -0.51
CA THR A 62 0.63 3.60 -0.20
C THR A 62 0.18 4.91 0.45
N CYS A 63 0.84 5.30 1.54
CA CYS A 63 0.60 6.57 2.25
C CYS A 63 1.94 7.21 2.65
N LEU A 64 2.62 7.79 1.66
CA LEU A 64 4.02 8.21 1.72
C LEU A 64 4.17 9.74 1.68
N PRO A 65 5.31 10.28 2.17
CA PRO A 65 5.45 11.71 2.39
C PRO A 65 5.82 12.53 1.14
N SER A 66 6.16 11.88 0.02
CA SER A 66 6.61 12.58 -1.19
C SER A 66 6.46 11.72 -2.47
N PRO A 67 6.50 12.36 -3.66
CA PRO A 67 6.59 11.65 -4.94
C PRO A 67 7.81 10.71 -4.98
N ALA A 68 8.97 11.17 -4.52
CA ALA A 68 10.20 10.37 -4.54
C ALA A 68 10.10 9.10 -3.67
N ALA A 69 9.47 9.19 -2.50
CA ALA A 69 9.22 8.02 -1.67
C ALA A 69 8.25 7.04 -2.33
N SER A 70 7.24 7.57 -3.03
CA SER A 70 6.28 6.76 -3.78
C SER A 70 6.96 6.04 -4.94
N ALA A 71 7.78 6.74 -5.73
CA ALA A 71 8.55 6.14 -6.81
C ALA A 71 9.48 5.02 -6.31
N ALA A 72 10.21 5.22 -5.21
CA ALA A 72 11.10 4.19 -4.65
C ALA A 72 10.33 2.90 -4.27
N VAL A 73 9.22 3.04 -3.53
CA VAL A 73 8.38 1.89 -3.12
C VAL A 73 7.79 1.15 -4.33
N MET A 74 7.55 1.85 -5.44
CA MET A 74 6.99 1.27 -6.66
C MET A 74 8.05 0.62 -7.56
N GLU A 75 9.17 1.30 -7.78
CA GLU A 75 10.11 1.04 -8.88
C GLU A 75 11.45 0.44 -8.48
N ASP A 76 11.82 0.44 -7.20
CA ASP A 76 13.05 -0.22 -6.75
C ASP A 76 13.03 -1.72 -7.10
N ASP A 77 14.20 -2.37 -7.07
CA ASP A 77 14.33 -3.79 -7.46
C ASP A 77 13.42 -4.72 -6.64
N ASP A 78 13.14 -4.37 -5.38
CA ASP A 78 12.20 -5.06 -4.48
C ASP A 78 10.86 -4.30 -4.34
N GLY A 79 10.53 -3.43 -5.29
CA GLY A 79 9.34 -2.59 -5.33
C GLY A 79 8.05 -3.31 -5.72
N ILE A 80 6.92 -2.60 -5.60
CA ILE A 80 5.58 -3.12 -5.92
C ILE A 80 5.52 -3.64 -7.37
N LEU A 81 6.13 -2.93 -8.33
CA LEU A 81 6.07 -3.31 -9.75
C LEU A 81 6.73 -4.67 -10.01
N ALA A 82 7.83 -4.98 -9.31
CA ALA A 82 8.49 -6.27 -9.40
C ALA A 82 7.60 -7.41 -8.91
N GLY A 83 6.95 -7.23 -7.75
CA GLY A 83 6.01 -8.20 -7.19
C GLY A 83 4.76 -8.41 -8.05
N LEU A 84 4.20 -7.33 -8.61
CA LEU A 84 3.08 -7.42 -9.56
C LEU A 84 3.43 -8.26 -10.79
N ALA A 85 4.57 -7.98 -11.42
CA ALA A 85 5.03 -8.72 -12.59
C ALA A 85 5.28 -10.20 -12.27
N ALA A 86 5.89 -10.49 -11.11
CA ALA A 86 6.10 -11.86 -10.65
C ALA A 86 4.77 -12.61 -10.44
N ARG A 87 3.77 -11.96 -9.84
CA ARG A 87 2.43 -12.52 -9.63
C ARG A 87 1.71 -12.78 -10.95
N ALA A 88 1.74 -11.81 -11.88
CA ALA A 88 1.11 -11.95 -13.19
C ALA A 88 1.66 -13.15 -13.99
N GLY A 89 2.96 -13.42 -13.88
CA GLY A 89 3.61 -14.57 -14.52
C GLY A 89 3.16 -15.94 -14.01
N ARG A 90 2.59 -16.04 -12.80
CA ARG A 90 2.12 -17.31 -12.21
C ARG A 90 0.74 -17.74 -12.70
N GLY A 91 -0.05 -16.82 -13.26
CA GLY A 91 -1.43 -17.06 -13.68
C GLY A 91 -2.40 -17.18 -12.49
N GLY A 92 -3.65 -16.77 -12.69
CA GLY A 92 -4.71 -16.84 -11.70
C GLY A 92 -6.06 -16.39 -12.28
N ASP A 93 -7.15 -16.89 -11.71
CA ASP A 93 -8.53 -16.53 -12.04
C ASP A 93 -9.08 -15.38 -11.17
N GLY A 94 -8.36 -15.04 -10.09
CA GLY A 94 -8.54 -13.80 -9.35
C GLY A 94 -8.13 -12.59 -10.21
N GLY A 95 -8.94 -11.54 -10.19
CA GLY A 95 -8.64 -10.30 -10.92
C GLY A 95 -7.30 -9.65 -10.53
N PRO A 96 -6.87 -8.60 -11.25
CA PRO A 96 -5.59 -7.95 -10.99
C PRO A 96 -5.57 -7.36 -9.55
N PRO A 97 -4.47 -7.51 -8.81
CA PRO A 97 -4.30 -6.82 -7.52
C PRO A 97 -4.34 -5.30 -7.72
N ILE A 98 -4.85 -4.58 -6.72
CA ILE A 98 -5.07 -3.14 -6.81
C ILE A 98 -3.98 -2.39 -6.05
N TRP A 99 -3.28 -1.47 -6.70
CA TRP A 99 -2.52 -0.42 -6.04
C TRP A 99 -3.42 0.81 -5.81
N ALA A 100 -3.56 1.23 -4.56
CA ALA A 100 -4.32 2.41 -4.16
C ALA A 100 -3.38 3.47 -3.56
N GLU A 101 -3.31 4.62 -4.22
CA GLU A 101 -2.37 5.68 -3.89
C GLU A 101 -3.04 6.73 -2.99
N MET A 102 -2.51 6.96 -1.78
CA MET A 102 -2.97 7.95 -0.79
C MET A 102 -1.87 8.93 -0.35
N SER A 103 -0.70 8.86 -0.96
CA SER A 103 0.52 9.60 -0.64
C SER A 103 0.40 11.06 -1.04
N THR A 104 1.30 11.86 -0.48
CA THR A 104 1.51 13.23 -0.98
C THR A 104 2.30 13.16 -2.27
N THR A 105 1.61 13.25 -3.40
CA THR A 105 2.19 13.24 -4.75
C THR A 105 1.42 14.15 -5.70
N ASP A 106 1.84 14.26 -6.96
CA ASP A 106 1.16 15.03 -8.01
C ASP A 106 0.47 14.14 -9.05
N GLU A 107 -0.46 14.73 -9.80
CA GLU A 107 -1.25 14.00 -10.81
C GLU A 107 -0.38 13.34 -11.89
N ALA A 108 0.69 14.02 -12.34
CA ALA A 108 1.53 13.50 -13.41
C ALA A 108 2.23 12.22 -12.96
N GLU A 109 2.70 12.19 -11.72
CA GLU A 109 3.36 11.05 -11.14
C GLU A 109 2.41 9.87 -10.91
N VAL A 110 1.21 10.10 -10.36
CA VAL A 110 0.21 9.04 -10.18
C VAL A 110 -0.16 8.42 -11.52
N ARG A 111 -0.36 9.23 -12.57
CA ARG A 111 -0.66 8.73 -13.92
C ARG A 111 0.48 7.90 -14.50
N ARG A 112 1.74 8.33 -14.30
CA ARG A 112 2.92 7.60 -14.76
C ARG A 112 3.01 6.23 -14.09
N LEU A 113 2.92 6.19 -12.76
CA LEU A 113 2.96 4.97 -11.97
C LEU A 113 1.77 4.06 -12.26
N ALA A 114 0.57 4.61 -12.44
CA ALA A 114 -0.61 3.83 -12.83
C ALA A 114 -0.42 3.10 -14.17
N GLY A 115 0.23 3.74 -15.14
CA GLY A 115 0.60 3.10 -16.41
C GLY A 115 1.55 1.91 -16.20
N LEU A 116 2.52 2.04 -15.31
CA LEU A 116 3.46 0.97 -14.97
C LEU A 116 2.76 -0.18 -14.22
N VAL A 117 1.86 0.12 -13.29
CA VAL A 117 1.07 -0.88 -12.56
C VAL A 117 0.23 -1.71 -13.52
N VAL A 118 -0.45 -1.09 -14.47
CA VAL A 118 -1.24 -1.79 -15.48
C VAL A 118 -0.34 -2.64 -16.38
N ALA A 119 0.81 -2.12 -16.79
CA ALA A 119 1.78 -2.88 -17.58
C ALA A 119 2.35 -4.10 -16.82
N ALA A 120 2.46 -4.02 -15.49
CA ALA A 120 2.89 -5.11 -14.62
C ALA A 120 1.76 -6.11 -14.27
N GLY A 121 0.53 -5.90 -14.75
CA GLY A 121 -0.61 -6.79 -14.53
C GLY A 121 -1.47 -6.46 -13.30
N GLY A 122 -1.30 -5.28 -12.71
CA GLY A 122 -2.14 -4.75 -11.64
C GLY A 122 -3.23 -3.79 -12.13
N ALA A 123 -4.01 -3.26 -11.19
CA ALA A 123 -4.92 -2.14 -11.39
C ALA A 123 -4.51 -0.98 -10.47
N ALA A 124 -4.75 0.26 -10.88
CA ALA A 124 -4.38 1.46 -10.12
C ALA A 124 -5.60 2.31 -9.79
N VAL A 125 -5.63 2.87 -8.59
CA VAL A 125 -6.64 3.85 -8.18
C VAL A 125 -5.99 4.99 -7.39
N ASP A 126 -6.34 6.22 -7.74
CA ASP A 126 -5.94 7.42 -7.02
C ASP A 126 -6.96 7.71 -5.91
N CYS A 127 -6.51 7.74 -4.66
CA CYS A 127 -7.34 7.81 -3.45
C CYS A 127 -6.82 8.87 -2.46
N PRO A 128 -6.60 10.13 -2.86
CA PRO A 128 -6.05 11.14 -1.96
C PRO A 128 -7.00 11.40 -0.80
N VAL A 129 -6.46 11.47 0.42
CA VAL A 129 -7.23 11.67 1.64
C VAL A 129 -7.16 13.11 2.14
N SER A 130 -8.24 13.62 2.72
CA SER A 130 -8.31 14.98 3.27
C SER A 130 -8.85 14.96 4.70
N GLY A 131 -8.33 15.81 5.60
CA GLY A 131 -8.86 15.91 6.98
C GLY A 131 -7.90 15.55 8.11
N GLY A 132 -6.69 15.13 7.77
CA GLY A 132 -5.61 14.93 8.74
C GLY A 132 -5.87 13.82 9.76
N CYS A 133 -5.00 13.80 10.78
CA CYS A 133 -4.85 12.68 11.71
C CYS A 133 -6.10 12.32 12.54
N HIS A 134 -6.88 13.32 12.96
CA HIS A 134 -8.01 13.09 13.83
C HIS A 134 -9.14 12.34 13.11
N ARG A 135 -9.38 12.64 11.81
CA ARG A 135 -10.36 11.94 10.97
C ARG A 135 -9.87 10.54 10.57
N ALA A 136 -8.58 10.40 10.29
CA ALA A 136 -7.96 9.10 10.04
C ALA A 136 -8.14 8.13 11.22
N ALA A 137 -8.06 8.63 12.46
CA ALA A 137 -8.23 7.81 13.67
C ALA A 137 -9.62 7.15 13.73
N THR A 138 -10.66 7.85 13.28
CA THR A 138 -12.05 7.37 13.31
C THR A 138 -12.48 6.68 12.01
N GLY A 139 -11.65 6.69 10.97
CA GLY A 139 -12.01 6.16 9.65
C GLY A 139 -13.01 7.01 8.86
N ASN A 140 -13.11 8.31 9.13
CA ASN A 140 -14.05 9.23 8.46
C ASN A 140 -13.29 10.28 7.63
N ILE A 141 -12.56 9.84 6.61
CA ILE A 141 -11.57 10.65 5.88
C ILE A 141 -11.71 10.54 4.36
#